data_AF-A0A0L8HK89-F1
#
_entry.id   AF-A0A0L8HK89-F1
#
_cell.length_a   1.000
_cell.length_b   1.000
_cell.length_c   1.000
_cell.angle_alpha   90.00
_cell.angle_beta   90.00
_cell.angle_gamma   90.00
#
_symmetry.space_group_name_H-M   'P 1'
#
loop_
_entity.id
_entity.type
_entity.pdbx_description
1 polymer ?
#
loop_
_entity_poly.entity_id
_entity_poly.type
_entity_poly.pdbx_seq_one_letter_code
_entity_poly.pdbx_strand_id
1 'polypeptide(L)'
;MDINTTNADVVNISEGPLSYVYRAYEIKLRYANNDSKGSEHTINGNHFVGEIQIMAYNVDLYPTPKNASQRVKGMAILTAFLELSDQRNKALTPIIENMKNVHEHRGK
;
A
#
# COMPACT_ATOMS: atom_id res chain seq x y z
N MET A 1 -2.49 17.09 -8.49
CA MET A 1 -2.12 16.95 -7.07
C MET A 1 -0.62 17.11 -7.03
N ASP A 2 -0.18 18.32 -6.70
CA ASP A 2 1.23 18.69 -6.79
C ASP A 2 1.91 18.30 -5.47
N ILE A 3 2.79 17.31 -5.54
CA ILE A 3 3.57 16.76 -4.41
C ILE A 3 4.77 17.66 -4.05
N ASN A 4 4.57 18.97 -4.05
CA ASN A 4 5.54 19.92 -3.52
C ASN A 4 5.03 20.44 -2.17
N THR A 5 5.29 19.70 -1.10
CA THR A 5 5.06 20.18 0.28
C THR A 5 6.19 19.66 1.17
N THR A 6 7.05 20.61 1.58
CA THR A 6 7.83 20.72 2.83
C THR A 6 8.08 19.44 3.64
N ASN A 7 9.35 19.01 3.74
CA ASN A 7 9.86 17.97 4.67
C ASN A 7 8.82 16.89 5.02
N ALA A 8 8.23 16.27 4.00
CA ALA A 8 7.42 15.08 4.22
C ALA A 8 8.36 14.01 4.77
N ASP A 9 8.01 13.42 5.92
CA ASP A 9 8.69 12.24 6.41
C ASP A 9 8.64 11.18 5.31
N VAL A 10 9.80 10.93 4.69
CA VAL A 10 9.91 9.96 3.61
C VAL A 10 10.07 8.57 4.21
N VAL A 11 9.20 7.66 3.82
CA VAL A 11 9.33 6.25 4.20
C VAL A 11 10.08 5.52 3.11
N ASN A 12 11.30 5.07 3.43
CA ASN A 12 12.13 4.26 2.55
C ASN A 12 12.11 2.80 3.00
N ILE A 13 12.21 1.90 2.03
CA ILE A 13 12.30 0.45 2.18
C ILE A 13 13.61 0.02 1.52
N SER A 14 14.50 -0.60 2.29
CA SER A 14 15.81 -1.09 1.86
C SER A 14 16.13 -2.42 2.55
N GLU A 15 17.30 -2.97 2.27
CA GLU A 15 17.80 -4.24 2.84
C GLU A 15 17.00 -5.48 2.44
N GLY A 16 17.26 -6.60 3.11
CA GLY A 16 16.67 -7.91 2.82
C GLY A 16 17.02 -8.36 1.39
N PRO A 17 16.04 -8.73 0.56
CA PRO A 17 16.30 -9.11 -0.84
C PRO A 17 16.52 -7.90 -1.78
N LEU A 18 16.43 -6.65 -1.30
CA LEU A 18 16.48 -5.46 -2.13
C LEU A 18 17.92 -4.93 -2.27
N SER A 19 18.34 -4.68 -3.51
CA SER A 19 19.65 -4.08 -3.81
C SER A 19 19.63 -2.54 -3.93
N TYR A 20 18.48 -1.91 -3.75
CA TYR A 20 18.25 -0.47 -3.93
C TYR A 20 17.32 0.07 -2.85
N VAL A 21 17.27 1.38 -2.70
CA VAL A 21 16.30 2.07 -1.87
C VAL A 21 15.01 2.30 -2.66
N TYR A 22 13.88 1.90 -2.07
CA TYR A 22 12.54 2.15 -2.60
C TYR A 22 11.79 3.11 -1.68
N ARG A 23 11.09 4.10 -2.24
CA ARG A 23 10.29 5.04 -1.46
C ARG A 23 8.81 4.70 -1.57
N ALA A 24 8.17 4.51 -0.41
CA ALA A 24 6.73 4.30 -0.34
C ALA A 24 5.98 5.54 -0.80
N TYR A 25 4.93 5.35 -1.60
CA TYR A 25 4.15 6.47 -2.16
C TYR A 25 2.63 6.21 -2.17
N GLU A 26 2.18 4.96 -2.00
CA GLU A 26 0.76 4.61 -2.01
C GLU A 26 0.49 3.41 -1.10
N ILE A 27 -0.65 3.43 -0.40
CA ILE A 27 -1.19 2.26 0.31
C ILE A 27 -2.49 1.87 -0.38
N LYS A 28 -2.63 0.59 -0.76
CA LYS A 28 -3.88 0.02 -1.27
C LYS A 28 -4.43 -0.97 -0.26
N LEU A 29 -5.74 -0.88 -0.04
CA LEU A 29 -6.50 -1.85 0.74
C LEU A 29 -7.34 -2.68 -0.22
N ARG A 30 -7.22 -4.01 -0.12
CA ARG A 30 -8.08 -4.98 -0.80
C ARG A 30 -8.85 -5.74 0.27
N TYR A 31 -10.17 -5.81 0.09
CA TYR A 31 -11.06 -6.54 0.99
C TYR A 31 -12.32 -6.92 0.20
N ALA A 32 -13.00 -8.00 0.63
CA ALA A 32 -14.26 -8.41 0.05
C ALA A 32 -15.43 -7.76 0.78
N ASN A 33 -16.62 -7.81 0.17
CA ASN A 33 -17.88 -7.39 0.78
C ASN A 33 -18.41 -8.39 1.83
N ASN A 34 -17.66 -9.44 2.10
CA ASN A 34 -17.96 -10.48 3.06
C ASN A 34 -16.64 -10.94 3.71
N ASP A 35 -16.74 -11.68 4.80
CA ASP A 35 -15.61 -12.14 5.60
C ASP A 35 -14.83 -13.30 4.96
N SER A 36 -14.96 -13.50 3.65
CA SER A 36 -14.27 -14.55 2.91
C SER A 36 -13.64 -14.01 1.62
N LYS A 37 -12.42 -14.46 1.31
CA LYS A 37 -11.74 -14.19 0.04
C LYS A 37 -11.52 -12.70 -0.29
N GLY A 38 -11.09 -11.91 0.69
CA GLY A 38 -10.78 -10.50 0.49
C GLY A 38 -9.35 -10.21 0.05
N SER A 39 -8.39 -11.11 0.31
CA SER A 39 -7.02 -10.96 -0.16
C SER A 39 -6.86 -11.34 -1.63
N GLU A 40 -6.00 -10.60 -2.34
CA GLU A 40 -5.60 -10.92 -3.71
C GLU A 40 -4.63 -12.11 -3.71
N HIS A 41 -3.61 -12.05 -2.84
CA HIS A 41 -2.66 -13.14 -2.66
C HIS A 41 -3.24 -14.24 -1.74
N THR A 42 -2.68 -15.45 -1.88
CA THR A 42 -3.06 -16.62 -1.06
C THR A 42 -1.83 -17.30 -0.49
N ILE A 43 -1.97 -17.94 0.68
CA ILE A 43 -0.97 -18.86 1.21
C ILE A 43 -1.57 -20.28 1.16
N ASN A 44 -0.90 -21.20 0.47
CA ASN A 44 -1.38 -22.58 0.27
C ASN A 44 -2.81 -22.66 -0.28
N GLY A 45 -3.19 -21.73 -1.16
CA GLY A 45 -4.55 -21.64 -1.74
C GLY A 45 -5.61 -21.05 -0.81
N ASN A 46 -5.26 -20.68 0.42
CA ASN A 46 -6.17 -20.03 1.36
C ASN A 46 -6.11 -18.51 1.20
N HIS A 47 -7.28 -17.89 1.10
CA HIS A 47 -7.42 -16.44 1.14
C HIS A 47 -7.58 -15.95 2.58
N PHE A 48 -7.23 -14.68 2.77
CA PHE A 48 -7.45 -13.91 3.99
C PHE A 48 -8.63 -12.94 3.81
N VAL A 49 -9.08 -12.31 4.88
CA VAL A 49 -10.24 -11.39 4.83
C VAL A 49 -9.91 -10.06 4.13
N GLY A 50 -8.63 -9.77 3.97
CA GLY A 50 -8.16 -8.62 3.20
C GLY A 50 -6.64 -8.59 3.11
N GLU A 51 -6.15 -7.54 2.46
CA GLU A 51 -4.74 -7.30 2.19
C GLU A 51 -4.44 -5.80 2.19
N ILE A 52 -3.34 -5.41 2.83
CA ILE A 52 -2.75 -4.08 2.74
C ILE A 52 -1.50 -4.19 1.87
N GLN A 53 -1.43 -3.39 0.81
CA GLN A 53 -0.30 -3.30 -0.11
C GLN A 53 0.35 -1.91 0.02
N ILE A 54 1.60 -1.86 0.45
CA ILE A 54 2.42 -0.64 0.48
C ILE A 54 3.25 -0.63 -0.80
N MET A 55 2.93 0.28 -1.71
CA MET A 55 3.62 0.42 -2.99
C MET A 55 4.78 1.39 -2.85
N ALA A 56 5.95 0.97 -3.35
CA ALA A 56 7.16 1.76 -3.35
C ALA A 56 7.85 1.72 -4.71
N TYR A 57 8.51 2.82 -5.09
CA TYR A 57 9.26 2.94 -6.34
C TYR A 57 10.75 3.12 -6.07
N ASN A 58 11.58 2.60 -6.96
CA ASN A 58 13.04 2.66 -6.83
C ASN A 58 13.54 4.09 -7.05
N VAL A 59 13.97 4.74 -5.97
CA VAL A 59 14.43 6.14 -6.00
C VAL A 59 15.87 6.28 -6.47
N ASP A 60 16.66 5.21 -6.42
CA ASP A 60 18.04 5.21 -6.91
C ASP A 60 18.07 5.23 -8.45
N LEU A 61 17.06 4.65 -9.10
CA LEU A 61 17.02 4.48 -10.56
C LEU A 61 16.00 5.39 -11.27
N TYR A 62 14.93 5.81 -10.61
CA TYR A 62 13.84 6.53 -11.27
C TYR A 62 13.36 7.72 -10.44
N PRO A 63 13.14 8.89 -11.08
CA PRO A 63 12.79 10.11 -10.34
C PRO A 63 11.34 10.13 -9.86
N THR A 64 10.45 9.31 -10.44
CA THR A 64 9.01 9.30 -10.12
C THR A 64 8.45 7.88 -10.17
N PRO A 65 7.37 7.59 -9.41
CA PRO A 65 6.65 6.31 -9.52
C PRO A 65 6.19 6.02 -10.95
N LYS A 66 5.76 7.06 -11.69
CA LYS A 66 5.32 6.94 -13.08
C LYS A 66 6.44 6.45 -14.01
N ASN A 67 7.67 6.94 -13.82
CA ASN A 67 8.80 6.51 -14.62
C ASN A 67 9.25 5.09 -14.25
N ALA A 68 9.07 4.70 -12.99
CA ALA A 68 9.49 3.41 -12.46
C ALA A 68 8.52 2.26 -12.79
N SER A 69 7.21 2.52 -12.85
CA SER A 69 6.16 1.50 -12.90
C SER A 69 6.22 0.52 -14.08
N GLN A 70 6.87 0.92 -15.18
CA GLN A 70 7.03 0.10 -16.39
C GLN A 70 8.49 -0.33 -16.62
N ARG A 71 9.33 -0.30 -15.58
CA ARG A 71 10.76 -0.58 -15.68
C ARG A 71 11.19 -1.72 -14.77
N VAL A 72 12.21 -2.45 -15.21
CA VAL A 72 12.84 -3.51 -14.43
C VAL A 72 13.40 -2.92 -13.14
N LYS A 73 13.18 -3.58 -11.99
CA LYS A 73 13.57 -3.07 -10.66
C LYS A 73 12.92 -1.72 -10.31
N GLY A 74 11.82 -1.37 -10.97
CA GLY A 74 11.15 -0.09 -10.76
C GLY A 74 10.30 -0.02 -9.51
N MET A 75 9.72 -1.16 -9.09
CA MET A 75 8.74 -1.20 -8.00
C MET A 75 9.10 -2.28 -6.98
N ALA A 76 8.77 -2.01 -5.72
CA ALA A 76 8.68 -2.99 -4.66
C ALA A 76 7.32 -2.82 -3.97
N ILE A 77 6.67 -3.94 -3.63
CA ILE A 77 5.39 -3.93 -2.93
C ILE A 77 5.55 -4.78 -1.67
N LEU A 78 5.26 -4.18 -0.51
CA LEU A 78 5.13 -4.92 0.74
C LEU A 78 3.65 -5.21 0.99
N THR A 79 3.35 -6.48 1.24
CA THR A 79 1.99 -6.95 1.46
C THR A 79 1.84 -7.49 2.88
N ALA A 80 0.77 -7.08 3.55
CA ALA A 80 0.32 -7.65 4.83
C ALA A 80 -1.11 -8.17 4.70
N PHE A 81 -1.33 -9.42 5.11
CA PHE A 81 -2.68 -9.99 5.18
C PHE A 81 -3.45 -9.48 6.39
N LEU A 82 -4.77 -9.38 6.25
CA LEU A 82 -5.69 -9.05 7.33
C LEU A 82 -6.41 -10.32 7.79
N GLU A 83 -6.51 -10.47 9.10
CA GLU A 83 -7.26 -11.53 9.77
C GLU A 83 -8.30 -10.93 10.72
N LEU A 84 -9.41 -11.64 10.92
CA LEU A 84 -10.41 -11.25 11.90
C LEU A 84 -9.89 -11.50 13.31
N SER A 85 -10.20 -10.57 14.20
CA SER A 85 -9.85 -10.66 15.62
C SER A 85 -10.88 -9.89 16.43
N ASP A 86 -11.14 -10.35 17.65
CA ASP A 86 -11.93 -9.61 18.63
C ASP A 86 -11.20 -8.35 19.14
N GLN A 87 -9.89 -8.24 18.89
CA GLN A 87 -9.08 -7.10 19.27
C GLN A 87 -8.97 -6.06 18.15
N ARG A 88 -9.25 -4.79 18.49
CA ARG A 88 -9.06 -3.68 17.56
C ARG A 88 -7.57 -3.45 17.26
N ASN A 89 -7.20 -3.51 15.99
CA ASN A 89 -5.89 -3.03 15.54
C ASN A 89 -5.84 -1.49 15.58
N LYS A 90 -5.20 -0.94 16.61
CA LYS A 90 -5.08 0.51 16.80
C LYS A 90 -4.35 1.21 15.64
N ALA A 91 -3.42 0.54 14.97
CA ALA A 91 -2.67 1.11 13.85
C ALA A 91 -3.56 1.42 12.62
N LEU A 92 -4.69 0.72 12.45
CA LEU A 92 -5.64 0.99 11.38
C LEU A 92 -6.63 2.11 11.71
N THR A 93 -6.68 2.58 12.96
CA THR A 93 -7.66 3.59 13.39
C THR A 93 -7.58 4.88 12.59
N PRO A 94 -6.39 5.47 12.31
CA PRO A 94 -6.31 6.68 11.51
C PRO A 94 -6.88 6.51 10.10
N ILE A 95 -6.69 5.34 9.48
CA ILE A 95 -7.24 5.05 8.15
C ILE A 95 -8.76 5.00 8.23
N ILE A 96 -9.32 4.19 9.13
CA ILE A 96 -10.76 3.98 9.29
C ILE A 96 -11.48 5.29 9.59
N GLU A 97 -10.96 6.09 10.51
CA GLU A 97 -11.59 7.36 10.91
C GLU A 97 -11.59 8.40 9.78
N ASN A 98 -10.62 8.33 8.87
CA ASN A 98 -10.56 9.21 7.71
C ASN A 98 -11.38 8.71 6.51
N MET A 99 -11.82 7.44 6.49
CA MET A 99 -12.67 6.93 5.39
C MET A 99 -13.97 7.72 5.24
N LYS A 100 -14.51 8.27 6.34
CA LYS A 100 -15.72 9.13 6.32
C LYS A 100 -15.55 10.42 5.50
N ASN A 101 -14.31 10.87 5.30
CA ASN A 101 -13.98 12.07 4.54
C ASN A 101 -13.77 11.75 3.05
N VAL A 102 -13.79 10.47 2.66
CA VAL A 102 -13.71 10.06 1.27
C VAL A 102 -15.11 10.11 0.69
N HIS A 103 -15.32 11.06 -0.22
CA HIS A 103 -16.57 11.20 -0.95
C HIS A 103 -16.37 10.77 -2.40
N GLU A 104 -17.43 10.23 -3.00
CA GLU A 104 -17.46 9.95 -4.43
C GLU A 104 -17.17 11.26 -5.19
N HIS A 105 -16.06 11.29 -5.92
CA HIS A 105 -15.81 12.39 -6.84
C HIS A 105 -16.71 12.19 -8.06
N ARG A 106 -17.89 12.80 -8.05
CA ARG A 106 -18.73 12.92 -9.24
C ARG A 106 -18.09 13.92 -10.19
N GLY A 107 -17.23 13.41 -11.08
CA GLY A 107 -16.72 14.17 -12.21
C GLY A 107 -17.91 14.71 -13.01
N LYS A 108 -17.92 16.02 -13.25
CA LYS A 108 -18.75 16.64 -14.28
C LYS A 108 -18.09 16.45 -15.64
#